data_AF-A0A2P5D731-F1
#
_entry.id   AF-A0A2P5D731-F1
#
_cell.length_a   1.000
_cell.length_b   1.000
_cell.length_c   1.000
_cell.angle_alpha   90.00
_cell.angle_beta   90.00
_cell.angle_gamma   90.00
#
_symmetry.space_group_name_H-M   'P 1'
#
loop_
_entity.id
_entity.type
_entity.pdbx_description
1 polymer ?
#
loop_
_entity_poly.entity_id
_entity_poly.type
_entity_poly.pdbx_seq_one_letter_code
_entity_poly.pdbx_strand_id
1 'polypeptide(L)'
;MLGVRKHEPSFPDDKFNRIWQPFKDLNPVVTSHSNVTPSDFWNFPPTKAFNNAITTSRGKMLQIQWPPLSLPSADYYIALYFQDNRTPSPYSWRVFNVSVNGKKFYGNLNVTTRGVTVYSPLWSLSGQTEIVLTPADGMPVGPVINAGEVLQILPLGGKTLSRDVVAMMDLARNFNNPPLDWSGDPCFPKENSWTGVACSQGKFARVVALNLTAKGLSGSLPPTIANLTALKHIWLGENKLSGTIPEMWPLKELLTLHLEKNQFEGPVPKSLNQLPKLHEILLHNNNLDGQAPATPK
;
A
#
# COMPACT_ATOMS: atom_id res chain seq x y z
N MET A 1 24.17 -16.09 30.47
CA MET A 1 24.78 -15.65 31.74
C MET A 1 23.68 -15.62 32.80
N LEU A 2 23.89 -16.23 33.97
CA LEU A 2 23.00 -16.14 35.15
C LEU A 2 23.36 -14.87 35.95
N GLY A 3 22.37 -14.08 36.39
CA GLY A 3 22.58 -12.94 37.30
C GLY A 3 21.49 -11.85 37.26
N VAL A 4 20.74 -11.74 38.38
CA VAL A 4 20.10 -10.56 39.00
C VAL A 4 19.43 -9.44 38.15
N ARG A 5 18.09 -9.34 38.32
CA ARG A 5 17.12 -8.22 38.22
C ARG A 5 17.34 -7.03 37.25
N LYS A 6 16.24 -6.74 36.53
CA LYS A 6 15.85 -5.49 35.85
C LYS A 6 16.79 -4.99 34.76
N HIS A 7 16.55 -5.40 33.51
CA HIS A 7 16.79 -4.51 32.38
C HIS A 7 15.46 -4.30 31.68
N GLU A 8 15.00 -3.05 31.72
CA GLU A 8 13.93 -2.58 30.85
C GLU A 8 14.27 -3.00 29.40
N PRO A 9 13.31 -3.48 28.61
CA PRO A 9 13.51 -3.75 27.18
C PRO A 9 13.66 -2.46 26.35
N SER A 10 14.04 -1.36 27.01
CA SER A 10 14.27 -0.04 26.44
C SER A 10 15.71 0.03 25.94
N PHE A 11 15.87 0.39 24.68
CA PHE A 11 17.16 0.61 24.04
C PHE A 11 17.40 2.11 24.04
N PRO A 12 18.42 2.63 24.74
CA PRO A 12 18.67 4.08 24.83
C PRO A 12 18.89 4.76 23.47
N ASP A 13 19.32 3.99 22.46
CA ASP A 13 19.51 4.41 21.08
C ASP A 13 18.24 4.29 20.21
N ASP A 14 17.16 3.70 20.73
CA ASP A 14 15.88 3.66 20.05
C ASP A 14 15.09 4.96 20.29
N LYS A 15 15.09 5.82 19.27
CA LYS A 15 14.42 7.13 19.28
C LYS A 15 12.89 7.04 19.45
N PHE A 16 12.31 5.86 19.26
CA PHE A 16 10.86 5.64 19.33
C PHE A 16 10.43 4.93 20.61
N ASN A 17 11.33 4.67 21.56
CA ASN A 17 11.06 3.97 22.82
C ASN A 17 10.31 2.65 22.62
N ARG A 18 10.61 1.90 21.56
CA ARG A 18 9.97 0.60 21.30
C ARG A 18 10.51 -0.45 22.25
N ILE A 19 9.65 -1.41 22.56
CA ILE A 19 10.01 -2.59 23.35
C ILE A 19 10.53 -3.65 22.38
N TRP A 20 11.81 -4.01 22.48
CA TRP A 20 12.33 -5.17 21.76
C TRP A 20 12.51 -6.35 22.69
N GLN A 21 11.91 -7.47 22.30
CA GLN A 21 11.98 -8.71 23.05
C GLN A 21 12.97 -9.67 22.37
N PRO A 22 13.92 -10.27 23.12
CA PRO A 22 14.74 -11.34 22.60
C PRO A 22 13.88 -12.51 22.11
N PHE A 23 14.16 -12.98 20.90
CA PHE A 23 13.56 -14.18 20.34
C PHE A 23 14.62 -15.28 20.24
N LYS A 24 14.25 -16.50 20.63
CA LYS A 24 15.10 -17.68 20.53
C LYS A 24 14.25 -18.89 20.20
N ASP A 25 14.70 -19.65 19.22
CA ASP A 25 14.11 -20.92 18.81
C ASP A 25 15.21 -22.01 18.77
N LEU A 26 14.98 -23.07 18.00
CA LEU A 26 15.92 -24.19 17.83
C LEU A 26 17.01 -23.92 16.77
N ASN A 27 16.92 -22.80 16.04
CA ASN A 27 17.88 -22.49 14.99
C ASN A 27 19.21 -21.96 15.59
N PRO A 28 20.34 -22.21 14.91
CA PRO A 28 21.62 -21.63 15.29
C PRO A 28 21.60 -20.10 15.35
N VAL A 29 22.30 -19.54 16.33
CA VAL A 29 22.50 -18.09 16.50
C VAL A 29 23.97 -17.76 16.24
N VAL A 30 24.22 -16.68 15.51
CA VAL A 30 25.56 -16.19 15.18
C VAL A 30 25.74 -14.75 15.63
N THR A 31 26.93 -14.41 16.10
CA THR A 31 27.31 -13.04 16.45
C THR A 31 27.75 -12.26 15.19
N SER A 32 27.42 -10.97 15.15
CA SER A 32 27.83 -10.06 14.09
C SER A 32 29.22 -9.50 14.33
N HIS A 33 30.04 -9.46 13.26
CA HIS A 33 31.38 -8.88 13.24
C HIS A 33 31.44 -7.57 12.45
N SER A 34 30.28 -6.96 12.19
CA SER A 34 30.17 -5.67 11.51
C SER A 34 29.21 -4.76 12.25
N ASN A 35 29.57 -3.48 12.34
CA ASN A 35 28.70 -2.48 12.96
C ASN A 35 27.60 -2.07 11.98
N VAL A 36 26.42 -1.79 12.51
CA VAL A 36 25.33 -1.12 11.79
C VAL A 36 25.29 0.36 12.14
N THR A 37 24.89 1.20 11.18
CA THR A 37 24.46 2.57 11.45
C THR A 37 22.93 2.60 11.42
N PRO A 38 22.22 2.82 12.53
CA PRO A 38 20.75 2.83 12.55
C PRO A 38 20.10 3.76 11.52
N SER A 39 20.76 4.87 11.17
CA SER A 39 20.30 5.82 10.15
C SER A 39 20.26 5.27 8.73
N ASP A 40 20.94 4.15 8.47
CA ASP A 40 20.92 3.49 7.16
C ASP A 40 19.60 2.73 6.94
N PHE A 41 18.76 2.60 7.98
CA PHE A 41 17.47 1.94 7.95
C PHE A 41 16.33 2.95 8.15
N TRP A 42 15.22 2.73 7.44
CA TRP A 42 14.07 3.65 7.40
C TRP A 42 13.49 4.00 8.79
N ASN A 43 13.48 3.05 9.74
CA ASN A 43 12.85 3.22 11.05
C ASN A 43 13.81 3.08 12.23
N PHE A 44 15.10 3.38 12.01
CA PHE A 44 16.12 3.54 13.07
C PHE A 44 16.09 2.44 14.15
N PRO A 45 16.22 1.15 13.78
CA PRO A 45 16.28 0.06 14.76
C PRO A 45 17.51 0.21 15.68
N PRO A 46 17.44 -0.24 16.95
CA PRO A 46 18.57 -0.16 17.86
C PRO A 46 19.73 -1.04 17.39
N THR A 47 20.95 -0.55 17.58
CA THR A 47 22.20 -1.24 17.18
C THR A 47 22.29 -2.65 17.76
N LYS A 48 21.86 -2.83 19.01
CA LYS A 48 21.86 -4.12 19.70
C LYS A 48 21.01 -5.20 19.01
N ALA A 49 20.01 -4.83 18.21
CA ALA A 49 19.21 -5.78 17.43
C ALA A 49 20.06 -6.54 16.40
N PHE A 50 21.24 -6.00 16.04
CA PHE A 50 22.13 -6.59 15.05
C PHE A 50 23.33 -7.32 15.66
N ASN A 51 23.49 -7.33 16.99
CA ASN A 51 24.59 -8.02 17.65
C ASN A 51 24.58 -9.53 17.37
N ASN A 52 23.39 -10.11 17.25
CA ASN A 52 23.18 -11.52 16.97
C ASN A 52 22.17 -11.68 15.83
N ALA A 53 22.19 -12.84 15.20
CA ALA A 53 21.22 -13.21 14.20
C ALA A 53 20.92 -14.70 14.23
N ILE A 54 19.70 -15.07 13.86
CA ILE A 54 19.32 -16.46 13.63
C ILE A 54 19.74 -16.84 12.21
N THR A 55 20.34 -18.02 12.05
CA THR A 55 20.84 -18.51 10.76
C THR A 55 20.60 -20.00 10.63
N THR A 56 20.86 -20.53 9.44
CA THR A 56 20.95 -21.97 9.19
C THR A 56 22.24 -22.32 8.42
N SER A 57 22.48 -23.61 8.18
CA SER A 57 23.63 -24.08 7.40
C SER A 57 23.48 -23.74 5.92
N ARG A 58 24.62 -23.73 5.20
CA ARG A 58 24.66 -23.51 3.74
C ARG A 58 23.63 -24.36 3.01
N GLY A 59 22.90 -23.74 2.07
CA GLY A 59 21.92 -24.41 1.20
C GLY A 59 20.63 -24.85 1.89
N LYS A 60 20.49 -24.67 3.21
CA LYS A 60 19.24 -24.98 3.92
C LYS A 60 18.33 -23.76 4.01
N MET A 61 17.02 -24.01 3.99
CA MET A 61 16.02 -23.00 4.33
C MET A 61 16.08 -22.69 5.82
N LEU A 62 15.91 -21.42 6.18
CA LEU A 62 15.68 -21.03 7.57
C LEU A 62 14.18 -20.85 7.78
N GLN A 63 13.62 -21.59 8.72
CA GLN A 63 12.21 -21.53 9.09
C GLN A 63 12.11 -21.06 10.54
N ILE A 64 11.34 -20.00 10.78
CA ILE A 64 11.10 -19.46 12.11
C ILE A 64 9.61 -19.23 12.33
N GLN A 65 9.15 -19.56 13.53
CA GLN A 65 7.78 -19.28 13.99
C GLN A 65 7.83 -18.00 14.82
N TRP A 66 7.65 -16.86 14.16
CA TRP A 66 7.74 -15.55 14.78
C TRP A 66 6.59 -14.65 14.29
N PRO A 67 5.85 -13.99 15.19
CA PRO A 67 6.04 -13.93 16.64
C PRO A 67 5.75 -15.25 17.38
N PRO A 68 6.23 -15.43 18.63
CA PRO A 68 5.98 -16.65 19.41
C PRO A 68 4.50 -16.82 19.84
N LEU A 69 3.69 -15.78 19.68
CA LEU A 69 2.28 -15.76 20.05
C LEU A 69 1.40 -15.86 18.81
N SER A 70 0.23 -16.47 18.95
CA SER A 70 -0.80 -16.44 17.91
C SER A 70 -1.38 -15.03 17.78
N LEU A 71 -1.46 -14.52 16.56
CA LEU A 71 -1.96 -13.20 16.24
C LEU A 71 -3.46 -13.25 15.94
N PRO A 72 -4.27 -12.25 16.38
CA PRO A 72 -5.64 -12.13 15.92
C PRO A 72 -5.70 -11.92 14.41
N SER A 73 -6.84 -12.28 13.80
CA SER A 73 -7.06 -12.02 12.37
C SER A 73 -7.17 -10.52 12.11
N ALA A 74 -6.13 -9.91 11.56
CA ALA A 74 -6.06 -8.49 11.25
C ALA A 74 -4.99 -8.20 10.17
N ASP A 75 -4.91 -6.94 9.76
CA ASP A 75 -3.80 -6.47 8.94
C ASP A 75 -2.67 -5.96 9.84
N TYR A 76 -1.44 -6.20 9.40
CA TYR A 76 -0.24 -5.88 10.15
C TYR A 76 0.76 -5.13 9.28
N TYR A 77 1.44 -4.17 9.89
CA TYR A 77 2.72 -3.70 9.39
C TYR A 77 3.78 -4.69 9.84
N ILE A 78 4.62 -5.17 8.92
CA ILE A 78 5.73 -6.09 9.21
C ILE A 78 7.01 -5.44 8.70
N ALA A 79 8.05 -5.36 9.52
CA ALA A 79 9.41 -5.02 9.09
C ALA A 79 10.39 -6.10 9.55
N LEU A 80 11.27 -6.55 8.65
CA LEU A 80 12.26 -7.58 8.93
C LEU A 80 13.65 -7.03 8.64
N TYR A 81 14.60 -7.29 9.53
CA TYR A 81 15.94 -6.70 9.53
C TYR A 81 17.01 -7.75 9.32
N PHE A 82 17.93 -7.42 8.42
CA PHE A 82 18.95 -8.32 7.94
C PHE A 82 20.29 -7.63 7.89
N GLN A 83 21.36 -8.33 8.26
CA GLN A 83 22.74 -7.92 8.10
C GLN A 83 23.61 -9.17 7.95
N ASP A 84 24.54 -9.15 7.01
CA ASP A 84 25.56 -10.19 6.97
C ASP A 84 26.47 -10.05 8.20
N ASN A 85 26.52 -11.10 9.01
CA ASN A 85 27.18 -11.09 10.31
C ASN A 85 28.71 -11.32 10.23
N ARG A 86 29.29 -11.38 9.03
CA ARG A 86 30.75 -11.56 8.81
C ARG A 86 31.46 -10.21 8.78
N THR A 87 32.79 -10.24 8.87
CA THR A 87 33.64 -9.07 8.67
C THR A 87 33.41 -8.48 7.27
N PRO A 88 33.30 -7.14 7.11
CA PRO A 88 33.10 -6.50 5.82
C PRO A 88 34.15 -6.91 4.78
N SER A 89 33.69 -7.41 3.64
CA SER A 89 34.53 -7.79 2.50
C SER A 89 33.69 -7.82 1.22
N PRO A 90 34.32 -7.84 0.02
CA PRO A 90 33.60 -8.02 -1.25
C PRO A 90 32.78 -9.32 -1.34
N TYR A 91 33.04 -10.30 -0.47
CA TYR A 91 32.38 -11.61 -0.45
C TYR A 91 31.41 -11.77 0.74
N SER A 92 31.22 -10.70 1.52
CA SER A 92 30.34 -10.68 2.70
C SER A 92 28.92 -10.26 2.33
N TRP A 93 28.27 -11.13 1.56
CA TRP A 93 26.89 -10.98 1.12
C TRP A 93 26.17 -12.34 1.03
N ARG A 94 24.83 -12.30 1.04
CA ARG A 94 23.95 -13.46 0.84
C ARG A 94 22.71 -13.04 0.05
N VAL A 95 22.18 -13.95 -0.76
CA VAL A 95 20.92 -13.75 -1.48
C VAL A 95 19.91 -14.82 -1.09
N PHE A 96 18.70 -14.41 -0.74
CA PHE A 96 17.60 -15.32 -0.43
C PHE A 96 16.23 -14.68 -0.68
N ASN A 97 15.20 -15.51 -0.79
CA ASN A 97 13.80 -15.10 -0.83
C ASN A 97 13.20 -15.12 0.58
N VAL A 98 12.27 -14.21 0.85
CA VAL A 98 11.52 -14.13 2.10
C VAL A 98 10.06 -14.45 1.81
N SER A 99 9.49 -15.37 2.57
CA SER A 99 8.06 -15.65 2.56
C SER A 99 7.48 -15.61 3.96
N VAL A 100 6.23 -15.18 4.07
CA VAL A 100 5.46 -15.12 5.32
C VAL A 100 4.16 -15.89 5.08
N ASN A 101 3.90 -16.93 5.87
CA ASN A 101 2.77 -17.86 5.70
C ASN A 101 2.64 -18.38 4.26
N GLY A 102 3.76 -18.81 3.67
CA GLY A 102 3.82 -19.34 2.29
C GLY A 102 3.64 -18.31 1.17
N LYS A 103 3.32 -17.05 1.47
CA LYS A 103 3.21 -15.97 0.48
C LYS A 103 4.55 -15.24 0.32
N LYS A 104 4.90 -14.90 -0.92
CA LYS A 104 6.12 -14.14 -1.23
C LYS A 104 6.07 -12.76 -0.58
N PHE A 105 6.98 -12.51 0.37
CA PHE A 105 7.13 -11.23 1.06
C PHE A 105 8.19 -10.36 0.38
N TYR A 106 9.32 -10.97 -0.01
CA TYR A 106 10.37 -10.30 -0.78
C TYR A 106 11.15 -11.32 -1.62
N GLY A 107 11.58 -10.94 -2.83
CA GLY A 107 12.35 -11.81 -3.73
C GLY A 107 13.75 -11.28 -4.00
N ASN A 108 14.73 -12.17 -4.13
CA ASN A 108 16.13 -11.86 -4.44
C ASN A 108 16.73 -10.81 -3.47
N LEU A 109 16.45 -10.96 -2.17
CA LEU A 109 16.98 -10.04 -1.16
C LEU A 109 18.50 -10.20 -1.07
N ASN A 110 19.24 -9.14 -1.40
CA ASN A 110 20.69 -9.09 -1.24
C ASN A 110 21.05 -8.46 0.11
N VAL A 111 21.57 -9.27 1.03
CA VAL A 111 21.97 -8.86 2.37
C VAL A 111 23.48 -8.71 2.41
N THR A 112 23.96 -7.51 2.75
CA THR A 112 25.38 -7.18 2.91
C THR A 112 25.69 -6.81 4.36
N THR A 113 26.94 -6.51 4.68
CA THR A 113 27.34 -6.03 6.03
C THR A 113 26.79 -4.64 6.38
N ARG A 114 26.28 -3.86 5.42
CA ARG A 114 25.55 -2.61 5.70
C ARG A 114 24.15 -2.85 6.27
N GLY A 115 23.62 -4.05 6.04
CA GLY A 115 22.26 -4.43 6.38
C GLY A 115 21.20 -3.89 5.42
N VAL A 116 19.99 -4.41 5.57
CA VAL A 116 18.81 -4.07 4.79
C VAL A 116 17.55 -4.35 5.61
N THR A 117 16.53 -3.50 5.44
CA THR A 117 15.18 -3.75 5.93
C THR A 117 14.26 -4.03 4.76
N VAL A 118 13.41 -5.04 4.88
CA VAL A 118 12.24 -5.21 4.02
C VAL A 118 11.00 -5.12 4.87
N TYR A 119 9.96 -4.45 4.36
CA TYR A 119 8.73 -4.24 5.11
C TYR A 119 7.50 -4.35 4.22
N SER A 120 6.36 -4.58 4.84
CA SER A 120 5.04 -4.49 4.23
C SER A 120 4.15 -3.64 5.12
N PRO A 121 3.54 -2.56 4.59
CA PRO A 121 2.65 -1.70 5.37
C PRO A 121 1.27 -2.32 5.60
N LEU A 122 0.92 -3.39 4.89
CA LEU A 122 -0.37 -4.05 4.99
C LEU A 122 -0.23 -5.53 4.66
N TRP A 123 -0.15 -6.37 5.69
CA TRP A 123 -0.03 -7.82 5.55
C TRP A 123 -1.02 -8.53 6.47
N SER A 124 -1.95 -9.29 5.89
CA SER A 124 -2.97 -9.99 6.67
C SER A 124 -2.37 -11.22 7.36
N LEU A 125 -2.44 -11.25 8.69
CA LEU A 125 -2.01 -12.38 9.53
C LEU A 125 -3.16 -12.88 10.40
N SER A 126 -3.10 -14.16 10.75
CA SER A 126 -4.04 -14.81 11.68
C SER A 126 -3.40 -16.08 12.22
N GLY A 127 -3.52 -16.33 13.52
CA GLY A 127 -2.95 -17.51 14.16
C GLY A 127 -1.42 -17.43 14.24
N GLN A 128 -0.75 -18.57 14.11
CA GLN A 128 0.71 -18.65 14.14
C GLN A 128 1.32 -18.16 12.83
N THR A 129 2.40 -17.38 12.90
CA THR A 129 3.09 -16.83 11.74
C THR A 129 4.39 -17.56 11.49
N GLU A 130 4.54 -18.09 10.28
CA GLU A 130 5.75 -18.71 9.78
C GLU A 130 6.48 -17.76 8.83
N ILE A 131 7.78 -17.55 9.06
CA ILE A 131 8.67 -16.87 8.14
C ILE A 131 9.68 -17.90 7.60
N VAL A 132 9.78 -17.98 6.28
CA VAL A 132 10.72 -18.89 5.61
C VAL A 132 11.66 -18.11 4.72
N LEU A 133 12.97 -18.27 4.96
CA LEU A 133 14.05 -17.72 4.14
C LEU A 133 14.64 -18.83 3.26
N THR A 134 14.56 -18.65 1.95
CA THR A 134 15.02 -19.64 0.97
C THR A 134 16.29 -19.13 0.28
N PRO A 135 17.48 -19.73 0.51
CA PRO A 135 18.71 -19.29 -0.13
C PRO A 135 18.65 -19.44 -1.65
N ALA A 136 19.30 -18.53 -2.35
CA ALA A 136 19.59 -18.72 -3.77
C ALA A 136 20.62 -19.84 -3.98
N ASP A 137 20.62 -20.42 -5.18
CA ASP A 137 21.58 -21.45 -5.55
C ASP A 137 23.02 -20.93 -5.48
N GLY A 138 23.94 -21.79 -5.03
CA GLY A 138 25.35 -21.45 -4.94
C GLY A 138 25.76 -20.53 -3.79
N MET A 139 24.83 -20.10 -2.91
CA MET A 139 25.18 -19.25 -1.78
C MET A 139 26.21 -19.92 -0.85
N PRO A 140 27.28 -19.19 -0.43
CA PRO A 140 28.35 -19.77 0.37
C PRO A 140 27.95 -20.01 1.84
N VAL A 141 26.86 -19.39 2.29
CA VAL A 141 26.37 -19.39 3.67
C VAL A 141 24.84 -19.39 3.68
N GLY A 142 24.24 -19.87 4.77
CA GLY A 142 22.78 -19.91 4.92
C GLY A 142 22.16 -18.51 5.08
N PRO A 143 20.85 -18.35 4.88
CA PRO A 143 20.15 -17.10 5.17
C PRO A 143 20.24 -16.73 6.66
N VAL A 144 20.01 -15.45 6.94
CA VAL A 144 20.14 -14.85 8.27
C VAL A 144 18.97 -13.92 8.55
N ILE A 145 18.62 -13.69 9.81
CA ILE A 145 17.69 -12.63 10.25
C ILE A 145 18.12 -12.11 11.62
N ASN A 146 18.16 -10.79 11.78
CA ASN A 146 18.62 -10.13 13.01
C ASN A 146 17.43 -9.82 13.92
N ALA A 147 16.38 -9.24 13.35
CA ALA A 147 15.21 -8.84 14.11
C ALA A 147 13.96 -8.72 13.22
N GLY A 148 12.81 -8.52 13.85
CA GLY A 148 11.56 -8.21 13.18
C GLY A 148 10.68 -7.31 14.06
N GLU A 149 9.83 -6.54 13.42
CA GLU A 149 8.73 -5.78 14.02
C GLU A 149 7.42 -6.19 13.38
N VAL A 150 6.40 -6.32 14.21
CA VAL A 150 5.03 -6.57 13.79
C VAL A 150 4.12 -5.63 14.56
N LEU A 151 3.34 -4.82 13.84
CA LEU A 151 2.40 -3.87 14.44
C LEU A 151 1.02 -4.18 13.89
N GLN A 152 0.08 -4.46 14.79
CA GLN A 152 -1.32 -4.62 14.39
C GLN A 152 -1.87 -3.27 13.95
N ILE A 153 -2.43 -3.23 12.74
CA ILE A 153 -3.11 -2.05 12.24
C ILE A 153 -4.53 -2.08 12.79
N LEU A 154 -4.78 -1.21 13.77
CA LEU A 154 -6.12 -0.99 14.29
C LEU A 154 -6.81 0.04 13.38
N PRO A 155 -7.87 -0.33 12.63
CA PRO A 155 -8.67 0.65 11.93
C PRO A 155 -9.44 1.47 12.97
N LEU A 156 -8.88 2.60 13.39
CA LEU A 156 -9.49 3.51 14.36
C LEU A 156 -10.67 4.30 13.77
N GLY A 157 -10.87 4.22 12.45
CA GLY A 157 -11.97 4.83 11.71
C GLY A 157 -12.82 3.79 10.97
N GLY A 158 -13.85 4.27 10.27
CA GLY A 158 -14.47 3.48 9.22
C GLY A 158 -13.47 3.24 8.08
N LYS A 159 -13.90 2.47 7.08
CA LYS A 159 -13.13 2.29 5.84
C LYS A 159 -14.01 2.50 4.64
N THR A 160 -13.44 2.87 3.51
CA THR A 160 -14.17 2.88 2.24
C THR A 160 -14.48 1.45 1.83
N LEU A 161 -15.65 1.22 1.22
CA LEU A 161 -15.98 -0.08 0.68
C LEU A 161 -14.93 -0.50 -0.36
N SER A 162 -14.41 -1.72 -0.27
CA SER A 162 -13.28 -2.17 -1.10
C SER A 162 -13.49 -2.00 -2.60
N ARG A 163 -14.72 -2.19 -3.10
CA ARG A 163 -15.05 -1.95 -4.52
C ARG A 163 -14.88 -0.48 -4.92
N ASP A 164 -15.27 0.44 -4.03
CA ASP A 164 -15.12 1.87 -4.28
C ASP A 164 -13.63 2.27 -4.22
N VAL A 165 -12.84 1.69 -3.29
CA VAL A 165 -11.37 1.88 -3.25
C VAL A 165 -10.73 1.46 -4.57
N VAL A 166 -11.06 0.27 -5.09
CA VAL A 166 -10.49 -0.25 -6.35
C VAL A 166 -10.83 0.68 -7.52
N ALA A 167 -12.08 1.13 -7.63
CA ALA A 167 -12.49 2.04 -8.70
C ALA A 167 -11.81 3.41 -8.58
N MET A 168 -11.66 3.95 -7.36
CA MET A 168 -10.97 5.22 -7.14
C MET A 168 -9.47 5.14 -7.43
N MET A 169 -8.82 4.02 -7.09
CA MET A 169 -7.41 3.79 -7.43
C MET A 169 -7.21 3.67 -8.95
N ASP A 170 -8.14 3.03 -9.66
CA ASP A 170 -8.09 2.94 -11.11
C ASP A 170 -8.31 4.32 -11.76
N LEU A 171 -9.28 5.10 -11.25
CA LEU A 171 -9.47 6.49 -11.65
C LEU A 171 -8.20 7.33 -11.45
N ALA A 172 -7.56 7.23 -10.28
CA ALA A 172 -6.33 7.95 -9.98
C ALA A 172 -5.19 7.63 -10.96
N ARG A 173 -5.07 6.36 -11.40
CA ARG A 173 -4.06 5.94 -12.38
C ARG A 173 -4.32 6.44 -13.80
N ASN A 174 -5.58 6.71 -14.14
CA ASN A 174 -5.98 7.19 -15.47
C ASN A 174 -5.90 8.71 -15.61
N PHE A 175 -5.62 9.43 -14.53
CA PHE A 175 -5.30 10.86 -14.56
C PHE A 175 -3.79 11.06 -14.58
N ASN A 176 -3.32 11.98 -15.43
CA ASN A 176 -1.90 12.30 -15.51
C ASN A 176 -1.41 13.15 -14.32
N ASN A 177 -2.29 13.99 -13.78
CA ASN A 177 -2.00 14.88 -12.65
C ASN A 177 -3.14 14.84 -11.61
N PRO A 178 -3.43 13.68 -10.98
CA PRO A 178 -4.44 13.62 -9.92
C PRO A 178 -4.02 14.50 -8.71
N PRO A 179 -4.97 14.90 -7.85
CA PRO A 179 -4.62 15.57 -6.60
C PRO A 179 -3.61 14.75 -5.77
N LEU A 180 -2.66 15.44 -5.12
CA LEU A 180 -1.52 14.81 -4.44
C LEU A 180 -1.93 13.89 -3.28
N ASP A 181 -3.10 14.12 -2.70
CA ASP A 181 -3.65 13.35 -1.59
C ASP A 181 -4.44 12.11 -2.04
N TRP A 182 -4.50 11.80 -3.35
CA TRP A 182 -5.13 10.59 -3.89
C TRP A 182 -4.29 9.32 -3.64
N SER A 183 -4.03 9.04 -2.38
CA SER A 183 -3.34 7.85 -1.89
C SER A 183 -3.98 7.35 -0.59
N GLY A 184 -4.01 6.03 -0.38
CA GLY A 184 -4.67 5.44 0.78
C GLY A 184 -6.18 5.25 0.63
N ASP A 185 -6.94 5.45 1.71
CA ASP A 185 -8.39 5.29 1.73
C ASP A 185 -9.10 6.57 1.24
N PRO A 186 -9.95 6.52 0.19
CA PRO A 186 -10.54 7.73 -0.40
C PRO A 186 -11.42 8.55 0.55
N CYS A 187 -12.00 7.93 1.58
CA CYS A 187 -12.95 8.57 2.48
C CYS A 187 -12.40 8.75 3.90
N PHE A 188 -11.21 8.23 4.22
CA PHE A 188 -10.70 8.19 5.59
C PHE A 188 -9.24 8.66 5.72
N PRO A 189 -8.92 9.41 6.80
CA PRO A 189 -9.81 9.83 7.89
C PRO A 189 -10.87 10.85 7.39
N LYS A 190 -12.03 10.95 8.06
CA LYS A 190 -13.18 11.71 7.52
C LYS A 190 -12.86 13.19 7.29
N GLU A 191 -11.96 13.73 8.10
CA GLU A 191 -11.49 15.10 8.05
C GLU A 191 -10.53 15.33 6.87
N ASN A 192 -9.93 14.26 6.34
CA ASN A 192 -8.99 14.28 5.21
C ASN A 192 -9.38 13.23 4.15
N SER A 193 -10.66 13.20 3.72
CA SER A 193 -11.00 12.47 2.50
C SER A 193 -10.24 13.06 1.32
N TRP A 194 -10.00 12.26 0.28
CA TRP A 194 -9.31 12.71 -0.92
C TRP A 194 -9.92 14.00 -1.48
N THR A 195 -9.06 14.90 -1.98
CA THR A 195 -9.49 16.17 -2.55
C THR A 195 -10.55 15.94 -3.62
N GLY A 196 -11.68 16.64 -3.49
CA GLY A 196 -12.81 16.55 -4.40
C GLY A 196 -13.70 15.32 -4.19
N VAL A 197 -13.40 14.44 -3.23
CA VAL A 197 -14.20 13.25 -2.94
C VAL A 197 -15.11 13.51 -1.74
N ALA A 198 -16.42 13.31 -1.90
CA ALA A 198 -17.36 13.29 -0.78
C ALA A 198 -17.86 11.87 -0.55
N CYS A 199 -18.04 11.51 0.72
CA CYS A 199 -18.40 10.15 1.12
C CYS A 199 -19.63 10.09 2.03
N SER A 200 -20.35 8.97 1.94
CA SER A 200 -21.46 8.65 2.83
C SER A 200 -20.99 8.28 4.24
N GLN A 201 -21.88 8.47 5.21
CA GLN A 201 -21.67 8.03 6.58
C GLN A 201 -22.04 6.55 6.72
N GLY A 202 -21.21 5.77 7.42
CA GLY A 202 -21.48 4.36 7.70
C GLY A 202 -20.24 3.59 8.14
N LYS A 203 -20.42 2.32 8.52
CA LYS A 203 -19.32 1.39 8.83
C LYS A 203 -18.37 1.21 7.65
N PHE A 204 -18.94 1.18 6.45
CA PHE A 204 -18.21 1.24 5.18
C PHE A 204 -18.67 2.49 4.44
N ALA A 205 -17.79 3.48 4.32
CA ALA A 205 -18.09 4.66 3.53
C ALA A 205 -18.18 4.29 2.04
N ARG A 206 -19.08 4.99 1.34
CA ARG A 206 -19.23 4.92 -0.11
C ARG A 206 -18.95 6.27 -0.71
N VAL A 207 -18.32 6.32 -1.87
CA VAL A 207 -18.09 7.58 -2.61
C VAL A 207 -19.44 8.04 -3.19
N VAL A 208 -19.85 9.27 -2.86
CA VAL A 208 -21.13 9.85 -3.25
C VAL A 208 -20.99 11.06 -4.17
N ALA A 209 -19.86 11.76 -4.15
CA ALA A 209 -19.59 12.83 -5.09
C ALA A 209 -18.11 12.89 -5.48
N LEU A 210 -17.86 13.27 -6.73
CA LEU A 210 -16.56 13.68 -7.23
C LEU A 210 -16.70 15.10 -7.77
N ASN A 211 -15.99 16.06 -7.15
CA ASN A 211 -15.92 17.45 -7.57
C ASN A 211 -14.46 17.84 -7.80
N LEU A 212 -14.06 17.83 -9.06
CA LEU A 212 -12.73 18.24 -9.51
C LEU A 212 -12.85 19.29 -10.63
N THR A 213 -13.90 20.11 -10.59
CA THR A 213 -14.08 21.20 -11.55
C THR A 213 -12.87 22.14 -11.53
N ALA A 214 -12.39 22.51 -12.71
CA ALA A 214 -11.28 23.46 -12.88
C ALA A 214 -9.99 23.08 -12.13
N LYS A 215 -9.61 21.80 -12.14
CA LYS A 215 -8.37 21.31 -11.51
C LYS A 215 -7.22 21.05 -12.49
N GLY A 216 -7.42 21.35 -13.77
CA GLY A 216 -6.41 21.15 -14.81
C GLY A 216 -6.08 19.67 -15.05
N LEU A 217 -6.99 18.77 -14.71
CA LEU A 217 -6.82 17.33 -14.89
C LEU A 217 -6.74 16.98 -16.36
N SER A 218 -5.89 16.01 -16.71
CA SER A 218 -5.83 15.39 -18.03
C SER A 218 -5.72 13.87 -17.89
N GLY A 219 -5.99 13.14 -18.97
CA GLY A 219 -6.17 11.69 -18.93
C GLY A 219 -7.58 11.31 -19.36
N SER A 220 -8.10 10.18 -18.88
CA SER A 220 -9.42 9.67 -19.31
C SER A 220 -10.25 9.14 -18.14
N LEU A 221 -11.54 8.91 -18.38
CA LEU A 221 -12.43 8.26 -17.41
C LEU A 221 -12.43 6.74 -17.64
N PRO A 222 -11.92 5.93 -16.69
CA PRO A 222 -11.95 4.49 -16.83
C PRO A 222 -13.39 3.95 -16.66
N PRO A 223 -13.75 2.84 -17.33
CA PRO A 223 -15.06 2.20 -17.17
C PRO A 223 -15.39 1.78 -15.73
N THR A 224 -14.37 1.57 -14.90
CA THR A 224 -14.52 1.22 -13.48
C THR A 224 -15.21 2.31 -12.65
N ILE A 225 -15.32 3.55 -13.15
CA ILE A 225 -16.13 4.59 -12.51
C ILE A 225 -17.59 4.14 -12.31
N ALA A 226 -18.10 3.28 -13.18
CA ALA A 226 -19.43 2.69 -13.08
C ALA A 226 -19.62 1.78 -11.85
N ASN A 227 -18.53 1.33 -11.20
CA ASN A 227 -18.59 0.53 -9.98
C ASN A 227 -18.93 1.37 -8.73
N LEU A 228 -18.80 2.70 -8.81
CA LEU A 228 -19.13 3.64 -7.73
C LEU A 228 -20.63 3.89 -7.65
N THR A 229 -21.39 2.82 -7.45
CA THR A 229 -22.87 2.77 -7.51
C THR A 229 -23.62 3.69 -6.53
N ALA A 230 -22.92 4.31 -5.58
CA ALA A 230 -23.49 5.29 -4.66
C ALA A 230 -23.28 6.76 -5.11
N LEU A 231 -22.60 6.98 -6.25
CA LEU A 231 -22.38 8.31 -6.81
C LEU A 231 -23.70 9.00 -7.12
N LYS A 232 -23.80 10.25 -6.67
CA LYS A 232 -24.88 11.19 -6.95
C LYS A 232 -24.40 12.31 -7.86
N HIS A 233 -23.15 12.73 -7.70
CA HIS A 233 -22.61 13.88 -8.43
C HIS A 233 -21.24 13.54 -9.02
N ILE A 234 -21.11 13.75 -10.33
CA ILE A 234 -19.83 13.71 -11.02
C ILE A 234 -19.65 15.08 -11.66
N TRP A 235 -18.74 15.88 -11.11
CA TRP A 235 -18.42 17.23 -11.56
C TRP A 235 -16.95 17.32 -11.92
N LEU A 236 -16.67 17.24 -13.21
CA LEU A 236 -15.33 17.23 -13.79
C LEU A 236 -15.19 18.28 -14.90
N GLY A 237 -16.09 19.26 -14.94
CA GLY A 237 -16.07 20.34 -15.91
C GLY A 237 -14.78 21.18 -15.85
N GLU A 238 -14.47 21.88 -16.93
CA GLU A 238 -13.33 22.80 -17.01
C GLU A 238 -11.97 22.11 -16.79
N ASN A 239 -11.79 20.94 -17.39
CA ASN A 239 -10.54 20.19 -17.35
C ASN A 239 -10.02 19.90 -18.78
N LYS A 240 -9.03 19.02 -18.90
CA LYS A 240 -8.43 18.55 -20.16
C LYS A 240 -8.57 17.03 -20.29
N LEU A 241 -9.68 16.48 -19.79
CA LEU A 241 -9.98 15.05 -19.89
C LEU A 241 -10.37 14.69 -21.33
N SER A 242 -9.93 13.54 -21.81
CA SER A 242 -10.14 13.06 -23.18
C SER A 242 -10.56 11.59 -23.22
N GLY A 243 -10.77 11.08 -24.44
CA GLY A 243 -11.29 9.74 -24.69
C GLY A 243 -12.82 9.70 -24.67
N THR A 244 -13.38 8.50 -24.59
CA THR A 244 -14.84 8.31 -24.60
C THR A 244 -15.41 8.41 -23.19
N ILE A 245 -16.67 8.85 -23.10
CA ILE A 245 -17.43 8.77 -21.84
C ILE A 245 -17.82 7.29 -21.64
N PRO A 246 -17.47 6.64 -20.51
CA PRO A 246 -17.79 5.23 -20.30
C PRO A 246 -19.29 5.00 -20.07
N GLU A 247 -19.74 3.76 -20.24
CA GLU A 247 -21.12 3.38 -19.92
C GLU A 247 -21.40 3.53 -18.42
N MET A 248 -22.49 4.21 -18.05
CA MET A 248 -22.80 4.56 -16.66
C MET A 248 -24.06 3.85 -16.13
N TRP A 249 -24.60 2.86 -16.85
CA TRP A 249 -25.86 2.19 -16.50
C TRP A 249 -25.99 1.69 -15.04
N PRO A 250 -24.92 1.28 -14.31
CA PRO A 250 -25.03 0.87 -12.91
C PRO A 250 -25.22 2.02 -11.92
N LEU A 251 -24.97 3.27 -12.31
CA LEU A 251 -25.01 4.44 -11.42
C LEU A 251 -26.45 4.93 -11.17
N LYS A 252 -27.29 4.06 -10.60
CA LYS A 252 -28.74 4.31 -10.40
C LYS A 252 -29.05 5.49 -9.47
N GLU A 253 -28.07 5.92 -8.68
CA GLU A 253 -28.17 7.06 -7.76
C GLU A 253 -27.70 8.38 -8.36
N LEU A 254 -27.17 8.38 -9.60
CA LEU A 254 -26.60 9.58 -10.21
C LEU A 254 -27.69 10.62 -10.47
N LEU A 255 -27.44 11.85 -10.02
CA LEU A 255 -28.33 13.00 -10.10
C LEU A 255 -27.86 14.01 -11.12
N THR A 256 -26.55 14.29 -11.13
CA THR A 256 -25.94 15.33 -11.96
C THR A 256 -24.61 14.86 -12.55
N LEU A 257 -24.41 15.10 -13.85
CA LEU A 257 -23.18 14.80 -14.58
C LEU A 257 -22.67 16.05 -15.31
N HIS A 258 -21.57 16.63 -14.84
CA HIS A 258 -20.91 17.80 -15.45
C HIS A 258 -19.57 17.39 -16.02
N LEU A 259 -19.47 17.39 -17.35
CA LEU A 259 -18.27 17.05 -18.14
C LEU A 259 -17.96 18.15 -19.17
N GLU A 260 -18.62 19.30 -19.09
CA GLU A 260 -18.46 20.42 -20.02
C GLU A 260 -17.03 20.97 -20.04
N LYS A 261 -16.65 21.60 -21.16
CA LYS A 261 -15.31 22.21 -21.34
C LYS A 261 -14.18 21.21 -21.04
N ASN A 262 -14.23 20.06 -21.73
CA ASN A 262 -13.19 19.02 -21.74
C ASN A 262 -12.86 18.67 -23.21
N GLN A 263 -12.22 17.53 -23.44
CA GLN A 263 -11.82 17.02 -24.75
C GLN A 263 -12.39 15.61 -25.00
N PHE A 264 -13.55 15.29 -24.41
CA PHE A 264 -14.20 13.99 -24.62
C PHE A 264 -14.66 13.85 -26.08
N GLU A 265 -14.54 12.65 -26.63
CA GLU A 265 -14.84 12.35 -28.03
C GLU A 265 -15.74 11.11 -28.18
N GLY A 266 -16.25 10.92 -29.40
CA GLY A 266 -17.15 9.80 -29.73
C GLY A 266 -18.59 10.03 -29.25
N PRO A 267 -19.43 8.97 -29.26
CA PRO A 267 -20.85 9.12 -29.00
C PRO A 267 -21.16 9.30 -27.52
N VAL A 268 -22.22 10.05 -27.22
CA VAL A 268 -22.80 10.10 -25.87
C VAL A 268 -23.38 8.72 -25.51
N PRO A 269 -22.98 8.10 -24.38
CA PRO A 269 -23.46 6.76 -24.01
C PRO A 269 -24.97 6.72 -23.85
N LYS A 270 -25.62 5.76 -24.51
CA LYS A 270 -27.07 5.57 -24.43
C LYS A 270 -27.53 5.20 -23.01
N SER A 271 -26.64 4.68 -22.18
CA SER A 271 -26.93 4.37 -20.78
C SER A 271 -27.30 5.57 -19.93
N LEU A 272 -26.90 6.80 -20.30
CA LEU A 272 -27.29 8.02 -19.57
C LEU A 272 -28.81 8.19 -19.54
N ASN A 273 -29.50 7.82 -20.63
CA ASN A 273 -30.97 7.87 -20.72
C ASN A 273 -31.67 6.78 -19.87
N GLN A 274 -30.91 5.80 -19.35
CA GLN A 274 -31.43 4.70 -18.54
C GLN A 274 -31.23 4.92 -17.04
N LEU A 275 -30.72 6.10 -16.64
CA LEU A 275 -30.46 6.43 -15.25
C LEU A 275 -31.71 7.07 -14.64
N PRO A 276 -32.33 6.43 -13.62
CA PRO A 276 -33.67 6.79 -13.18
C PRO A 276 -33.76 8.10 -12.39
N LYS A 277 -32.64 8.62 -11.88
CA LYS A 277 -32.59 9.85 -11.06
C LYS A 277 -31.82 11.00 -11.69
N LEU A 278 -31.20 10.76 -12.86
CA LEU A 278 -30.38 11.75 -13.54
C LEU A 278 -31.29 12.84 -14.10
N HIS A 279 -31.06 14.07 -13.65
CA HIS A 279 -31.89 15.22 -14.06
C HIS A 279 -31.07 16.38 -14.63
N GLU A 280 -29.73 16.35 -14.52
CA GLU A 280 -28.86 17.36 -15.08
C GLU A 280 -27.64 16.73 -15.74
N ILE A 281 -27.39 17.12 -16.99
CA ILE A 281 -26.25 16.67 -17.77
C ILE A 281 -25.68 17.86 -18.54
N LEU A 282 -24.39 18.16 -18.31
CA LEU A 282 -23.65 19.21 -19.02
C LEU A 282 -22.50 18.56 -19.79
N LEU A 283 -22.61 18.55 -21.13
CA LEU A 283 -21.62 17.95 -22.04
C LEU A 283 -21.08 18.95 -23.09
N HIS A 284 -21.50 20.22 -23.02
CA HIS A 284 -21.12 21.23 -24.02
C HIS A 284 -19.62 21.52 -24.01
N ASN A 285 -19.09 22.02 -25.12
CA ASN A 285 -17.65 22.28 -25.30
C ASN A 285 -16.80 21.02 -25.08
N ASN A 286 -17.12 19.97 -25.84
CA ASN A 286 -16.34 18.73 -26.02
C ASN A 286 -16.28 18.40 -27.53
N ASN A 287 -15.74 17.24 -27.88
CA ASN A 287 -15.59 16.73 -29.25
C ASN A 287 -16.56 15.56 -29.52
N LEU A 288 -17.74 15.58 -28.90
CA LEU A 288 -18.70 14.47 -28.94
C LEU A 288 -19.47 14.42 -30.27
N ASP A 289 -19.79 13.20 -30.73
CA ASP A 289 -20.54 13.00 -31.96
C ASP A 289 -21.89 13.73 -31.90
N GLY A 290 -22.23 14.48 -32.95
CA GLY A 290 -23.47 15.25 -33.04
C GLY A 290 -23.39 16.68 -32.50
N GLN A 291 -22.29 17.10 -31.86
CA GLN A 291 -21.96 18.53 -31.74
C GLN A 291 -21.30 18.96 -33.07
N ALA A 292 -22.08 19.57 -33.95
CA ALA A 292 -21.58 20.06 -35.24
C ALA A 292 -20.37 21.02 -35.03
N PRO A 293 -19.34 20.98 -35.88
CA PRO A 293 -18.30 22.00 -35.85
C PRO A 293 -18.94 23.33 -36.24
N ALA A 294 -18.97 24.28 -35.31
CA ALA A 294 -19.28 25.68 -35.62
C ALA A 294 -18.18 26.20 -36.56
N THR A 295 -18.42 26.08 -37.87
CA THR A 295 -17.64 26.77 -38.88
C THR A 295 -18.21 28.18 -39.01
N PRO A 296 -17.42 29.24 -38.76
CA PRO A 296 -17.86 30.59 -39.08
C PRO A 296 -17.73 30.81 -40.60
N LYS A 297 -18.80 31.31 -41.21
CA LYS A 297 -18.73 32.13 -42.43
C LYS A 297 -18.49 33.58 -42.03
#